data_AF-G5ABS1-F1
#
_entry.id   AF-G5ABS1-F1
#
_cell.length_a   1.000
_cell.length_b   1.000
_cell.length_c   1.000
_cell.angle_alpha   90.00
_cell.angle_beta   90.00
_cell.angle_gamma   90.00
#
_symmetry.space_group_name_H-M   'P 1'
#
loop_
_entity.id
_entity.type
_entity.pdbx_description
1 polymer ?
#
loop_
_entity_poly.entity_id
_entity_poly.type
_entity_poly.pdbx_seq_one_letter_code
_entity_poly.pdbx_strand_id
1 'polypeptide(L)'
;MRKFLAANHSLKWSEKAMASAQFGGYTETVKWLYFHLGMKLLPEFAVNAARSGNIRLLEFLNKGTDFCRNSTVFFTGDGNKHPEVVEWYKDHYGNPRKRKWS
;
A
#
# COMPACT_ATOMS: atom_id res chain seq x y z
N MET A 1 -14.73 28.36 -13.04
CA MET A 1 -14.46 26.93 -13.34
C MET A 1 -13.01 26.71 -13.80
N ARG A 2 -12.02 26.82 -12.90
CA ARG A 2 -10.59 26.54 -13.23
C ARG A 2 -9.86 25.66 -12.21
N LYS A 3 -10.55 25.14 -11.19
CA LYS A 3 -9.94 24.29 -10.13
C LYS A 3 -10.00 22.78 -10.42
N PHE A 4 -10.72 22.34 -11.45
CA PHE A 4 -10.90 20.90 -11.73
C PHE A 4 -9.84 20.30 -12.66
N LEU A 5 -9.28 21.07 -13.60
CA LEU A 5 -8.29 20.52 -14.56
C LEU A 5 -6.92 20.29 -13.93
N ALA A 6 -6.46 21.18 -13.05
CA ALA A 6 -5.18 21.02 -12.35
C ALA A 6 -5.21 19.80 -11.42
N ALA A 7 -6.27 19.64 -10.63
CA ALA A 7 -6.44 18.52 -9.70
C ALA A 7 -6.47 17.16 -10.42
N ASN A 8 -7.13 17.07 -11.59
CA ASN A 8 -7.28 15.82 -12.32
C ASN A 8 -6.02 15.42 -13.11
N HIS A 9 -5.25 16.41 -13.60
CA HIS A 9 -3.93 16.17 -14.19
C HIS A 9 -2.88 15.85 -13.13
N SER A 10 -2.91 16.51 -11.97
CA SER A 10 -2.04 16.17 -10.83
C SER A 10 -2.36 14.78 -10.29
N LEU A 11 -3.64 14.38 -10.21
CA LEU A 11 -4.05 13.03 -9.82
C LEU A 11 -3.44 11.96 -10.74
N LYS A 12 -3.56 12.11 -12.07
CA LYS A 12 -3.00 11.14 -13.03
C LYS A 12 -1.47 11.06 -13.02
N TRP A 13 -0.77 12.19 -12.87
CA TRP A 13 0.69 12.19 -12.71
C TRP A 13 1.11 11.58 -11.37
N SER A 14 0.35 11.86 -10.32
CA SER A 14 0.63 11.40 -8.98
C SER A 14 0.39 9.90 -8.78
N GLU A 15 -0.60 9.31 -9.44
CA GLU A 15 -0.83 7.86 -9.39
C GLU A 15 0.32 7.09 -10.06
N LYS A 16 0.77 7.54 -11.24
CA LYS A 16 1.93 6.96 -11.90
C LYS A 16 3.22 7.18 -11.12
N ALA A 17 3.42 8.38 -10.55
CA ALA A 17 4.59 8.66 -9.72
C ALA A 17 4.60 7.81 -8.44
N MET A 18 3.44 7.61 -7.81
CA MET A 18 3.30 6.76 -6.62
C MET A 18 3.48 5.28 -6.96
N ALA A 19 2.93 4.80 -8.08
CA ALA A 19 3.17 3.45 -8.55
C ALA A 19 4.67 3.20 -8.81
N SER A 20 5.37 4.13 -9.48
CA SER A 20 6.81 4.03 -9.70
C SER A 20 7.63 4.08 -8.39
N ALA A 21 7.22 4.92 -7.43
CA ALA A 21 7.87 4.98 -6.11
C ALA A 21 7.68 3.69 -5.31
N GLN A 22 6.51 3.07 -5.41
CA GLN A 22 6.19 1.78 -4.77
C GLN A 22 6.99 0.62 -5.36
N PHE A 23 7.21 0.62 -6.68
CA PHE A 23 8.03 -0.39 -7.35
C PHE A 23 9.53 -0.20 -7.12
N GLY A 24 9.99 1.02 -6.86
CA GLY A 24 11.40 1.32 -6.62
C GLY A 24 11.87 1.24 -5.16
N GLY A 25 11.01 0.84 -4.21
CA GLY A 25 11.36 0.78 -2.78
C GLY A 25 11.41 2.14 -2.08
N TYR A 26 10.94 3.21 -2.74
CA TYR A 26 11.05 4.60 -2.28
C TYR A 26 9.95 4.96 -1.27
N THR A 27 9.97 4.30 -0.11
CA THR A 27 9.08 4.57 1.03
C THR A 27 9.09 6.04 1.43
N GLU A 28 10.24 6.72 1.27
CA GLU A 28 10.39 8.13 1.60
C GLU A 28 9.67 9.05 0.60
N THR A 29 9.59 8.68 -0.67
CA THR A 29 8.83 9.43 -1.68
C THR A 29 7.33 9.35 -1.42
N VAL A 30 6.83 8.19 -0.95
CA VAL A 30 5.41 8.06 -0.58
C VAL A 30 5.08 8.90 0.66
N LYS A 31 5.95 8.92 1.67
CA LYS A 31 5.81 9.83 2.81
C LYS A 31 5.87 11.29 2.37
N TRP A 32 6.80 11.66 1.50
CA TRP A 32 6.93 13.02 1.00
C TRP A 32 5.66 13.46 0.25
N LEU A 33 5.13 12.63 -0.65
CA LEU A 33 3.89 12.91 -1.38
C LEU A 33 2.67 13.01 -0.43
N TYR A 34 2.58 12.16 0.58
CA TYR A 34 1.53 12.23 1.59
C TYR A 34 1.61 13.53 2.42
N PHE A 35 2.78 13.81 3.01
CA PHE A 35 2.96 14.95 3.90
C PHE A 35 2.99 16.30 3.18
N HIS A 36 3.55 16.37 1.97
CA HIS A 36 3.80 17.65 1.29
C HIS A 36 2.75 17.99 0.22
N LEU A 37 2.08 16.99 -0.37
CA LEU A 37 1.03 17.25 -1.37
C LEU A 37 -0.39 16.99 -0.87
N GLY A 38 -0.56 16.55 0.38
CA GLY A 38 -1.88 16.28 0.97
C GLY A 38 -2.66 15.18 0.23
N MET A 39 -1.93 14.28 -0.44
CA MET A 39 -2.53 13.21 -1.20
C MET A 39 -3.20 12.19 -0.29
N LYS A 40 -4.41 11.78 -0.64
CA LYS A 40 -5.12 10.71 0.09
C LYS A 40 -4.41 9.39 -0.14
N LEU A 41 -4.10 8.68 0.95
CA LEU A 41 -3.75 7.27 0.89
C LEU A 41 -4.99 6.49 0.45
N LEU A 42 -4.79 5.48 -0.39
CA LEU A 42 -5.86 4.63 -0.88
C LEU A 42 -5.58 3.16 -0.52
N PRO A 43 -6.62 2.30 -0.40
CA PRO A 43 -6.44 0.88 -0.07
C PRO A 43 -5.49 0.13 -1.02
N GLU A 44 -5.42 0.54 -2.30
CA GLU A 44 -4.56 -0.09 -3.31
C GLU A 44 -3.08 0.02 -2.96
N PHE A 45 -2.70 0.98 -2.09
CA PHE A 45 -1.32 1.17 -1.65
C PHE A 45 -0.80 -0.04 -0.86
N ALA A 46 -1.64 -0.62 0.00
CA ALA A 46 -1.26 -1.80 0.77
C ALA A 46 -1.07 -3.02 -0.15
N VAL A 47 -1.92 -3.16 -1.17
CA VAL A 47 -1.81 -4.25 -2.15
C VAL A 47 -0.56 -4.08 -3.02
N ASN A 48 -0.26 -2.87 -3.48
CA ASN A 48 0.96 -2.61 -4.24
C ASN A 48 2.23 -2.80 -3.40
N ALA A 49 2.22 -2.38 -2.13
CA ALA A 49 3.31 -2.64 -1.20
C ALA A 49 3.53 -4.14 -1.00
N ALA A 50 2.46 -4.92 -0.86
CA ALA A 50 2.55 -6.38 -0.80
C ALA A 50 3.09 -6.99 -2.11
N ARG A 51 2.65 -6.46 -3.26
CA ARG A 51 3.11 -6.92 -4.58
C ARG A 51 4.60 -6.68 -4.80
N SER A 52 5.16 -5.62 -4.22
CA SER A 52 6.59 -5.30 -4.34
C SER A 52 7.45 -5.77 -3.15
N GLY A 53 6.87 -6.48 -2.17
CA GLY A 53 7.59 -6.92 -0.97
C GLY A 53 7.98 -5.79 0.00
N ASN A 54 7.39 -4.60 -0.14
CA ASN A 54 7.81 -3.41 0.60
C ASN A 54 7.20 -3.36 2.01
N ILE A 55 7.83 -4.07 2.95
CA ILE A 55 7.45 -4.10 4.37
C ILE A 55 7.43 -2.71 5.01
N ARG A 56 8.40 -1.84 4.67
CA ARG A 56 8.46 -0.49 5.24
C ARG A 56 7.25 0.36 4.89
N LEU A 57 6.72 0.20 3.67
CA LEU A 57 5.50 0.86 3.26
C LEU A 57 4.26 0.24 3.94
N LEU A 58 4.22 -1.08 4.11
CA LEU A 58 3.15 -1.74 4.87
C LEU A 58 3.11 -1.27 6.33
N GLU A 59 4.27 -1.16 6.99
CA GLU A 59 4.41 -0.58 8.33
C GLU A 59 3.88 0.86 8.41
N PHE A 60 4.24 1.69 7.43
CA PHE A 60 3.78 3.07 7.37
C PHE A 60 2.25 3.16 7.20
N LEU A 61 1.70 2.37 6.28
CA LEU A 61 0.26 2.33 6.01
C LEU A 61 -0.52 1.77 7.21
N ASN A 62 -0.01 0.72 7.87
CA ASN A 62 -0.64 0.12 9.04
C ASN A 62 -0.70 1.07 10.24
N LYS A 63 0.29 1.96 10.40
CA LYS A 63 0.28 2.97 11.47
C LYS A 63 -0.72 4.10 11.24
N GLY A 64 -1.01 4.43 9.98
CA GLY A 64 -1.85 5.58 9.62
C GLY A 64 -3.25 5.21 9.12
N THR A 65 -3.51 3.95 8.79
CA THR A 65 -4.73 3.50 8.11
C THR A 65 -5.04 2.03 8.43
N ASP A 66 -6.29 1.61 8.22
CA ASP A 66 -6.70 0.20 8.30
C ASP A 66 -6.54 -0.57 6.98
N PHE A 67 -5.92 0.02 5.96
CA PHE A 67 -5.86 -0.57 4.61
C PHE A 67 -5.10 -1.90 4.54
N CYS A 68 -4.15 -2.09 5.46
CA CYS A 68 -3.39 -3.33 5.55
C CYS A 68 -4.19 -4.51 6.14
N ARG A 69 -5.34 -4.26 6.81
CA ARG A 69 -6.23 -5.30 7.35
C ARG A 69 -7.12 -5.93 6.26
N ASN A 70 -6.51 -6.28 5.13
CA ASN A 70 -7.17 -6.86 3.97
C ASN A 70 -6.41 -8.13 3.56
N SER A 71 -7.09 -9.28 3.54
CA SER A 71 -6.45 -10.56 3.19
C SER A 71 -5.84 -10.57 1.79
N THR A 72 -6.24 -9.65 0.90
CA THR A 72 -5.58 -9.46 -0.40
C THR A 72 -4.10 -9.12 -0.26
N VAL A 73 -3.69 -8.40 0.80
CA VAL A 73 -2.26 -8.11 1.10
C VAL A 73 -1.51 -9.43 1.29
N PHE A 74 -2.06 -10.35 2.07
CA PHE A 74 -1.49 -11.68 2.29
C PHE A 74 -1.38 -12.48 0.98
N PHE A 75 -2.49 -12.62 0.24
CA PHE A 75 -2.51 -13.41 -0.98
C PHE A 75 -1.62 -12.82 -2.07
N THR A 76 -1.49 -11.49 -2.11
CA THR A 76 -0.62 -10.80 -3.05
C THR A 76 0.85 -11.04 -2.70
N GLY A 77 1.24 -10.93 -1.43
CA GLY A 77 2.59 -11.27 -1.00
C GLY A 77 2.95 -12.73 -1.31
N ASP A 78 2.06 -13.67 -0.98
CA ASP A 78 2.24 -15.10 -1.23
C ASP A 78 2.36 -15.40 -2.74
N GLY A 79 1.45 -14.86 -3.57
CA GLY A 79 1.45 -15.08 -5.01
C GLY A 79 2.63 -14.43 -5.76
N ASN A 80 3.19 -13.35 -5.22
CA ASN A 80 4.37 -12.67 -5.80
C ASN A 80 5.70 -13.15 -5.19
N LYS A 81 5.68 -14.22 -4.38
CA LYS A 81 6.87 -14.81 -3.75
C LYS A 81 7.61 -13.88 -2.77
N HIS A 82 6.84 -13.09 -2.02
CA HIS A 82 7.30 -12.23 -0.91
C HIS A 82 6.94 -12.86 0.46
N PRO A 83 7.68 -13.87 0.94
CA PRO A 83 7.41 -14.53 2.21
C PRO A 83 7.43 -13.56 3.40
N GLU A 84 8.25 -12.51 3.34
CA GLU A 84 8.31 -11.45 4.34
C GLU A 84 6.95 -10.75 4.52
N VAL A 85 6.19 -10.54 3.44
CA VAL A 85 4.84 -9.92 3.50
C VAL A 85 3.84 -10.88 4.13
N VAL A 86 3.97 -12.18 3.82
CA VAL A 86 3.12 -13.24 4.36
C VAL A 86 3.32 -13.38 5.88
N GLU A 87 4.56 -13.35 6.34
CA GLU A 87 4.91 -13.36 7.76
C GLU A 87 4.44 -12.09 8.46
N TRP A 88 4.73 -10.93 7.88
CA TRP A 88 4.29 -9.64 8.40
C TRP A 88 2.77 -9.58 8.59
N TYR A 89 2.00 -10.05 7.59
CA TYR A 89 0.55 -10.07 7.68
C TYR A 89 0.05 -11.03 8.77
N LYS A 90 0.65 -12.22 8.88
CA LYS A 90 0.30 -13.20 9.92
C LYS A 90 0.57 -12.67 11.31
N ASP A 91 1.67 -11.95 11.49
CA ASP A 91 2.06 -11.36 12.78
C ASP A 91 1.03 -10.30 13.24
N HIS A 92 0.55 -9.46 12.33
CA HIS A 92 -0.38 -8.39 12.65
C HIS A 92 -1.86 -8.81 12.70
N TYR A 93 -2.28 -9.73 11.82
CA TYR A 93 -3.71 -10.03 11.61
C TYR A 93 -4.05 -11.52 11.68
N GLY A 94 -3.05 -12.39 11.85
CA GLY A 94 -3.22 -13.84 11.83
C GLY A 94 -3.25 -14.41 10.41
N ASN A 95 -3.31 -15.74 10.32
CA ASN A 95 -3.31 -16.44 9.03
C ASN A 95 -4.71 -16.45 8.41
N PRO A 96 -4.95 -15.74 7.29
CA PRO A 96 -6.28 -15.65 6.68
C PRO A 96 -6.72 -16.98 6.01
N ARG A 97 -5.81 -17.94 5.80
CA ARG A 97 -6.15 -19.29 5.30
C ARG A 97 -6.78 -20.18 6.37
N LYS A 98 -6.61 -19.88 7.66
CA LYS A 98 -7.21 -20.68 8.73
C LYS A 98 -8.70 -20.34 8.80
N ARG A 99 -9.56 -21.24 8.30
CA ARG A 99 -11.00 -21.17 8.56
C ARG A 99 -11.20 -21.23 10.07
N LYS A 100 -11.84 -20.20 10.64
CA LYS A 100 -12.43 -20.33 11.98
C LYS A 100 -13.62 -21.26 11.82
N TRP A 101 -13.46 -22.51 12.20
CA TRP A 101 -14.61 -23.35 12.52
C TRP A 101 -15.19 -22.76 13.81
N SER A 102 -16.37 -22.16 13.69
CA SER A 102 -17.24 -21.86 14.84
C SER A 102 -18.23 -22.99 15.01
#